data_AF-A0A1M3TEJ3-F1
#
_entry.id   AF-A0A1M3TEJ3-F1
#
_cell.length_a   1.000
_cell.length_b   1.000
_cell.length_c   1.000
_cell.angle_alpha   90.00
_cell.angle_beta   90.00
_cell.angle_gamma   90.00
#
_symmetry.space_group_name_H-M   'P 1'
#
loop_
_entity.id
_entity.type
_entity.pdbx_description
1 polymer ?
#
loop_
_entity_poly.entity_id
_entity_poly.type
_entity_poly.pdbx_seq_one_letter_code
_entity_poly.pdbx_strand_id
1 'polypeptide(L)'
;VYHTAHIEINCEVRHLQAAAGAKAIFGHIVMPEDRQISEDWIRNWVSTNGTAAEQAAWHAAQMMREGILNLRNWDIKGVFHYPWCLVIGTLTCWAFHCFGGEISVARKICRHPERDMPQTQSRVLMNHMVSLMGSVSPANIRRTLGKCCTHGLTAEVARYLRGVRWTAAYEAMKLLMALSTRS
;
A
#
# COMPACT_ATOMS: atom_id res chain seq x y z
N VAL A 1 6.47 -5.84 9.90
CA VAL A 1 6.08 -5.12 11.14
C VAL A 1 6.89 -3.85 11.31
N TYR A 2 8.24 -3.89 11.38
CA TYR A 2 9.08 -2.68 11.52
C TYR A 2 8.74 -1.56 10.52
N HIS A 3 8.79 -1.86 9.21
CA HIS A 3 8.44 -0.90 8.17
C HIS A 3 6.98 -0.41 8.27
N THR A 4 6.05 -1.31 8.57
CA THR A 4 4.62 -0.97 8.71
C THR A 4 4.38 0.01 9.85
N ALA A 5 5.03 -0.17 11.01
CA ALA A 5 4.92 0.75 12.13
C ALA A 5 5.43 2.15 11.77
N HIS A 6 6.56 2.23 11.05
CA HIS A 6 7.05 3.51 10.54
C HIS A 6 6.09 4.16 9.54
N ILE A 7 5.38 3.39 8.72
CA ILE A 7 4.34 3.91 7.83
C ILE A 7 3.19 4.48 8.66
N GLU A 8 2.65 3.73 9.62
CA GLU A 8 1.47 4.12 10.42
C GLU A 8 1.72 5.36 11.28
N ILE A 9 2.95 5.59 11.76
CA ILE A 9 3.31 6.82 12.50
C ILE A 9 3.37 8.04 11.57
N ASN A 10 3.70 7.84 10.29
CA ASN A 10 3.89 8.93 9.33
C ASN A 10 2.71 9.12 8.37
N CYS A 11 1.70 8.26 8.44
CA CYS A 11 0.58 8.23 7.49
C CYS A 11 -0.68 7.64 8.11
N GLU A 12 -1.83 8.25 7.82
CA GLU A 12 -3.13 7.72 8.23
C GLU A 12 -3.68 6.71 7.20
N VAL A 13 -3.65 5.43 7.56
CA VAL A 13 -4.10 4.32 6.69
C VAL A 13 -5.57 4.50 6.25
N ARG A 14 -6.42 5.05 7.10
CA ARG A 14 -7.85 5.30 6.78
C ARG A 14 -7.99 6.22 5.57
N HIS A 15 -7.25 7.32 5.53
CA HIS A 15 -7.28 8.25 4.40
C HIS A 15 -6.78 7.60 3.12
N LEU A 16 -5.72 6.78 3.19
CA LEU A 16 -5.24 6.01 2.05
C LEU A 16 -6.32 5.08 1.47
N GLN A 17 -7.03 4.35 2.35
CA GLN A 17 -8.08 3.42 1.95
C GLN A 17 -9.29 4.14 1.33
N ALA A 18 -9.74 5.24 1.95
CA ALA A 18 -10.88 6.01 1.46
C ALA A 18 -10.59 6.64 0.09
N ALA A 19 -9.42 7.27 -0.06
CA ALA A 19 -8.99 7.83 -1.35
C ALA A 19 -8.83 6.76 -2.44
N ALA A 20 -8.41 5.55 -2.08
CA ALA A 20 -8.33 4.41 -3.00
C ALA A 20 -9.71 3.84 -3.40
N GLY A 21 -10.81 4.35 -2.84
CA GLY A 21 -12.16 3.92 -3.17
C GLY A 21 -12.67 2.74 -2.36
N ALA A 22 -12.16 2.52 -1.14
CA ALA A 22 -12.77 1.57 -0.21
C ALA A 22 -14.25 1.91 0.00
N LYS A 23 -15.13 0.92 -0.11
CA LYS A 23 -16.58 1.10 0.12
C LYS A 23 -16.93 1.11 1.62
N ALA A 24 -16.12 0.43 2.41
CA ALA A 24 -16.24 0.41 3.85
C ALA A 24 -14.86 0.25 4.50
N ILE A 25 -14.67 0.88 5.65
CA ILE A 25 -13.45 0.80 6.46
C ILE A 25 -13.87 0.50 7.90
N PHE A 26 -13.42 -0.62 8.45
CA PHE A 26 -13.73 -1.08 9.81
C PHE A 26 -15.23 -1.05 10.16
N GLY A 27 -16.09 -1.44 9.22
CA GLY A 27 -17.55 -1.49 9.43
C GLY A 27 -18.28 -0.16 9.17
N HIS A 28 -17.56 0.93 8.87
CA HIS A 28 -18.17 2.19 8.45
C HIS A 28 -18.21 2.29 6.93
N ILE A 29 -19.37 2.66 6.38
CA ILE A 29 -19.50 2.95 4.95
C ILE A 29 -18.72 4.24 4.64
N VAL A 30 -17.94 4.22 3.57
CA VAL A 30 -17.21 5.39 3.08
C VAL A 30 -18.10 6.13 2.09
N MET A 31 -18.45 7.36 2.43
CA MET A 31 -19.26 8.23 1.57
C MET A 31 -18.37 8.97 0.54
N PRO A 32 -18.93 9.47 -0.57
CA PRO A 32 -18.18 10.25 -1.55
C PRO A 32 -17.44 11.45 -0.93
N GLU A 33 -18.02 12.07 0.10
CA GLU A 33 -17.44 13.20 0.82
C GLU A 33 -16.19 12.76 1.61
N ASP A 34 -16.24 11.59 2.27
CA ASP A 34 -15.09 11.02 2.99
C ASP A 34 -13.91 10.77 2.05
N ARG A 35 -14.20 10.35 0.82
CA ARG A 35 -13.19 10.17 -0.21
C ARG A 35 -12.55 11.50 -0.58
N GLN A 36 -13.34 12.54 -0.88
CA GLN A 36 -12.81 13.85 -1.24
C GLN A 36 -11.92 14.42 -0.12
N ILE A 37 -12.40 14.38 1.13
CA ILE A 37 -11.64 14.80 2.31
C ILE A 37 -10.31 14.05 2.39
N SER A 38 -10.33 12.74 2.13
CA SER A 38 -9.13 11.92 2.17
C SER A 38 -8.15 12.22 1.04
N GLU A 39 -8.64 12.48 -0.18
CA GLU A 39 -7.78 12.90 -1.29
C GLU A 39 -7.09 14.23 -1.00
N ASP A 40 -7.80 15.19 -0.39
CA ASP A 40 -7.23 16.50 -0.02
C ASP A 40 -6.24 16.38 1.15
N TRP A 41 -6.53 15.50 2.13
CA TRP A 41 -5.56 15.14 3.16
C TRP A 41 -4.28 14.56 2.57
N ILE A 42 -4.39 13.63 1.61
CA ILE A 42 -3.20 13.02 0.96
C ILE A 42 -2.41 14.07 0.16
N ARG A 43 -3.08 14.97 -0.56
CA ARG A 43 -2.40 16.09 -1.25
C ARG A 43 -1.59 16.93 -0.26
N ASN A 44 -2.19 17.28 0.89
CA ASN A 44 -1.51 18.03 1.93
C ASN A 44 -0.36 17.23 2.56
N TRP A 45 -0.57 15.94 2.83
CA TRP A 45 0.45 15.04 3.36
C TRP A 45 1.69 14.97 2.47
N VAL A 46 1.51 14.82 1.15
CA VAL A 46 2.63 14.76 0.21
C VAL A 46 3.29 16.12 -0.04
N SER A 47 2.53 17.22 0.03
CA SER A 47 3.01 18.57 -0.31
C SER A 47 3.62 19.32 0.88
N THR A 48 2.95 19.32 2.02
CA THR A 48 3.27 20.16 3.19
C THR A 48 4.07 19.40 4.23
N ASN A 49 3.77 18.12 4.45
CA ASN A 49 4.49 17.25 5.39
C ASN A 49 5.47 16.33 4.65
N GLY A 50 6.34 16.95 3.84
CA GLY A 50 7.19 16.22 2.91
C GLY A 50 8.05 15.15 3.57
N THR A 51 8.56 15.40 4.78
CA THR A 51 9.39 14.45 5.52
C THR A 51 8.63 13.20 5.94
N ALA A 52 7.41 13.33 6.48
CA ALA A 52 6.58 12.19 6.86
C ALA A 52 6.19 11.34 5.66
N ALA A 53 5.74 11.98 4.57
CA ALA A 53 5.37 11.29 3.34
C ALA A 53 6.56 10.54 2.71
N GLU A 54 7.74 11.16 2.72
CA GLU A 54 8.98 10.55 2.23
C GLU A 54 9.42 9.36 3.09
N GLN A 55 9.34 9.46 4.42
CA GLN A 55 9.64 8.36 5.34
C GLN A 55 8.69 7.18 5.11
N ALA A 56 7.37 7.44 5.08
CA ALA A 56 6.37 6.41 4.86
C ALA A 56 6.57 5.71 3.50
N ALA A 57 6.74 6.48 2.43
CA ALA A 57 6.98 5.93 1.09
C ALA A 57 8.27 5.10 1.02
N TRP A 58 9.33 5.54 1.72
CA TRP A 58 10.59 4.81 1.77
C TRP A 58 10.46 3.50 2.53
N HIS A 59 9.85 3.51 3.73
CA HIS A 59 9.62 2.28 4.48
C HIS A 59 8.69 1.32 3.72
N ALA A 60 7.68 1.83 3.02
CA ALA A 60 6.84 1.03 2.13
C ALA A 60 7.65 0.35 1.03
N ALA A 61 8.52 1.09 0.34
CA ALA A 61 9.39 0.54 -0.70
C ALA A 61 10.39 -0.50 -0.18
N GLN A 62 11.01 -0.26 0.97
CA GLN A 62 11.92 -1.22 1.60
C GLN A 62 11.20 -2.51 1.98
N MET A 63 10.01 -2.43 2.57
CA MET A 63 9.19 -3.60 2.88
C MET A 63 8.88 -4.44 1.63
N MET A 64 8.55 -3.80 0.51
CA MET A 64 8.32 -4.51 -0.75
C MET A 64 9.60 -5.14 -1.28
N ARG A 65 10.74 -4.42 -1.19
CA ARG A 65 12.04 -4.90 -1.62
C ARG A 65 12.48 -6.14 -0.83
N GLU A 66 12.39 -6.08 0.48
CA GLU A 66 12.69 -7.21 1.37
C GLU A 66 11.77 -8.39 1.07
N GLY A 67 10.48 -8.14 0.83
CA GLY A 67 9.54 -9.17 0.41
C GLY A 67 9.95 -9.85 -0.89
N ILE A 68 10.35 -9.09 -1.91
CA ILE A 68 10.78 -9.64 -3.21
C ILE A 68 12.10 -10.42 -3.07
N LEU A 69 13.05 -9.92 -2.28
CA LEU A 69 14.39 -10.53 -2.17
C LEU A 69 14.42 -11.77 -1.27
N ASN A 70 13.67 -11.74 -0.16
CA ASN A 70 13.84 -12.72 0.91
C ASN A 70 12.70 -13.74 1.00
N LEU A 71 11.56 -13.48 0.35
CA LEU A 71 10.38 -14.35 0.45
C LEU A 71 10.03 -14.97 -0.89
N ARG A 72 9.60 -16.23 -0.86
CA ARG A 72 9.00 -16.87 -2.02
C ARG A 72 7.55 -16.40 -2.11
N ASN A 73 7.22 -15.64 -3.15
CA ASN A 73 5.87 -15.10 -3.39
C ASN A 73 5.29 -14.31 -2.20
N TRP A 74 6.13 -13.59 -1.45
CA TRP A 74 5.72 -12.84 -0.25
C TRP A 74 5.06 -13.68 0.86
N ASP A 75 5.27 -15.00 0.86
CA ASP A 75 4.77 -15.85 1.92
C ASP A 75 5.75 -15.91 3.11
N ILE A 76 5.27 -15.49 4.28
CA ILE A 76 5.95 -15.66 5.57
C ILE A 76 5.24 -16.76 6.35
N LYS A 77 5.30 -18.00 5.85
CA LYS A 77 4.91 -19.23 6.58
C LYS A 77 3.62 -19.10 7.43
N GLY A 78 2.57 -18.51 6.87
CA GLY A 78 1.27 -18.39 7.57
C GLY A 78 1.14 -17.24 8.59
N VAL A 79 2.04 -16.27 8.61
CA VAL A 79 1.90 -15.05 9.43
C VAL A 79 0.74 -14.20 8.92
N PHE A 80 -0.38 -14.21 9.64
CA PHE A 80 -1.65 -13.62 9.20
C PHE A 80 -1.63 -12.09 9.01
N HIS A 81 -0.75 -11.36 9.70
CA HIS A 81 -0.70 -9.89 9.61
C HIS A 81 0.12 -9.38 8.42
N TYR A 82 1.02 -10.20 7.85
CA TYR A 82 1.88 -9.77 6.75
C TYR A 82 1.09 -9.36 5.47
N PRO A 83 0.05 -10.10 5.06
CA PRO A 83 -0.87 -9.64 4.01
C PRO A 83 -1.41 -8.22 4.22
N TRP A 84 -1.75 -7.87 5.46
CA TRP A 84 -2.22 -6.52 5.79
C TRP A 84 -1.12 -5.47 5.67
N CYS A 85 0.11 -5.80 6.10
CA CYS A 85 1.27 -4.94 5.90
C CYS A 85 1.49 -4.63 4.40
N LEU A 86 1.35 -5.63 3.52
CA LEU A 86 1.47 -5.44 2.07
C LEU A 86 0.39 -4.50 1.52
N VAL A 87 -0.85 -4.57 2.02
CA VAL A 87 -1.90 -3.60 1.66
C VAL A 87 -1.48 -2.18 2.04
N ILE A 88 -1.06 -1.97 3.28
CA ILE A 88 -0.64 -0.65 3.78
C ILE A 88 0.52 -0.10 2.93
N GLY A 89 1.56 -0.89 2.71
CA GLY A 89 2.71 -0.44 1.91
C GLY A 89 2.34 -0.15 0.46
N THR A 90 1.46 -0.95 -0.14
CA THR A 90 0.98 -0.73 -1.51
C THR A 90 0.20 0.57 -1.62
N LEU A 91 -0.73 0.81 -0.70
CA LEU A 91 -1.52 2.04 -0.66
C LEU A 91 -0.65 3.28 -0.41
N THR A 92 0.36 3.16 0.44
CA THR A 92 1.31 4.25 0.75
C THR A 92 2.10 4.63 -0.50
N CYS A 93 2.69 3.63 -1.16
CA CYS A 93 3.39 3.77 -2.44
C CYS A 93 2.49 4.37 -3.53
N TRP A 94 1.27 3.87 -3.66
CA TRP A 94 0.27 4.40 -4.59
C TRP A 94 -0.05 5.87 -4.32
N ALA A 95 -0.41 6.23 -3.09
CA ALA A 95 -0.79 7.58 -2.72
C ALA A 95 0.36 8.58 -2.91
N PHE A 96 1.57 8.22 -2.49
CA PHE A 96 2.76 9.06 -2.66
C PHE A 96 2.97 9.43 -4.14
N HIS A 97 2.88 8.45 -5.05
CA HIS A 97 3.09 8.68 -6.48
C HIS A 97 1.90 9.35 -7.17
N CYS A 98 0.66 8.99 -6.81
CA CYS A 98 -0.54 9.52 -7.44
C CYS A 98 -0.82 10.97 -7.07
N PHE A 99 -0.45 11.40 -5.86
CA PHE A 99 -0.73 12.75 -5.37
C PHE A 99 0.52 13.64 -5.28
N GLY A 100 1.73 13.07 -5.38
CA GLY A 100 2.98 13.83 -5.37
C GLY A 100 3.49 14.29 -6.73
N GLY A 101 3.10 13.63 -7.81
CA GLY A 101 3.50 14.00 -9.18
C GLY A 101 2.50 14.95 -9.83
N GLU A 102 2.93 15.69 -10.84
CA GLU A 102 1.99 16.39 -11.72
C GLU A 102 1.01 15.38 -12.35
N ILE A 103 -0.29 15.66 -12.27
CA ILE A 103 -1.37 14.77 -12.76
C ILE A 103 -1.15 14.37 -14.23
N SER A 104 -0.59 15.29 -15.03
CA SER A 104 -0.26 15.09 -16.45
C SER A 104 0.86 14.04 -16.66
N VAL A 105 1.83 13.99 -15.75
CA VAL A 105 3.00 13.09 -15.79
C VAL A 105 2.61 11.71 -15.27
N ALA A 106 1.85 11.64 -14.17
CA ALA A 106 1.36 10.37 -13.62
C ALA A 106 0.51 9.58 -14.63
N ARG A 107 -0.38 10.26 -15.37
CA ARG A 107 -1.19 9.68 -16.46
C ARG A 107 -0.36 9.23 -17.68
N LYS A 108 0.75 9.90 -17.98
CA LYS A 108 1.64 9.53 -19.11
C LYS A 108 2.46 8.27 -18.83
N ILE A 109 2.89 8.07 -17.58
CA ILE A 109 3.69 6.90 -17.17
C ILE A 109 2.82 5.65 -17.04
N CYS A 110 1.54 5.82 -16.65
CA CYS A 110 0.58 4.74 -16.53
C CYS A 110 -0.20 4.48 -17.85
N ARG A 111 0.50 4.39 -18.99
CA ARG A 111 -0.12 3.96 -20.26
C ARG A 111 -0.15 2.43 -20.35
N HIS A 112 -1.02 1.80 -19.58
CA HIS A 112 -1.31 0.36 -19.72
C HIS A 112 -2.83 0.15 -19.80
N PRO A 113 -3.28 -0.87 -20.54
CA PRO A 113 -4.71 -1.18 -20.65
C PRO A 113 -5.30 -1.45 -19.26
N GLU A 114 -6.41 -0.76 -18.93
CA GLU A 114 -6.99 -0.73 -17.58
C GLU A 114 -7.49 -2.08 -17.06
N ARG A 115 -7.67 -3.09 -17.93
CA ARG A 115 -8.44 -4.29 -17.58
C ARG A 115 -7.73 -5.63 -17.63
N ASP A 116 -6.58 -5.78 -18.28
CA ASP A 116 -5.85 -7.07 -18.29
C ASP A 116 -4.34 -6.85 -18.49
N MET A 117 -3.65 -6.46 -17.41
CA MET A 117 -2.18 -6.41 -17.42
C MET A 117 -1.63 -7.83 -17.28
N PRO A 118 -0.86 -8.36 -18.27
CA PRO A 118 -0.22 -9.66 -18.16
C PRO A 118 0.70 -9.73 -16.93
N GLN A 119 0.77 -10.89 -16.28
CA GLN A 119 1.57 -11.05 -15.06
C GLN A 119 3.06 -10.71 -15.26
N THR A 120 3.61 -11.00 -16.42
CA THR A 120 4.98 -10.65 -16.77
C THR A 120 5.19 -9.12 -16.76
N GLN A 121 4.23 -8.37 -17.31
CA GLN A 121 4.27 -6.91 -17.33
C GLN A 121 4.11 -6.31 -15.93
N SER A 122 3.15 -6.79 -15.12
CA SER A 122 2.95 -6.30 -13.75
C SER A 122 4.17 -6.55 -12.87
N ARG A 123 4.82 -7.71 -12.99
CA ARG A 123 6.08 -8.01 -12.29
C ARG A 123 7.22 -7.08 -12.69
N VAL A 124 7.37 -6.77 -13.98
CA VAL A 124 8.39 -5.81 -14.45
C VAL A 124 8.15 -4.42 -13.87
N LEU A 125 6.91 -3.92 -13.92
CA LEU A 125 6.55 -2.61 -13.38
C LEU A 125 6.75 -2.53 -11.86
N MET A 126 6.35 -3.58 -11.14
CA MET A 126 6.57 -3.70 -9.71
C MET A 126 8.06 -3.70 -9.37
N ASN A 127 8.86 -4.55 -10.02
CA ASN A 127 10.30 -4.63 -9.77
C ASN A 127 11.01 -3.30 -10.07
N HIS A 128 10.62 -2.63 -11.16
CA HIS A 128 11.14 -1.31 -11.50
C HIS A 128 10.82 -0.28 -10.41
N MET A 129 9.57 -0.19 -9.98
CA MET A 129 9.15 0.72 -8.90
C MET A 129 9.93 0.46 -7.61
N VAL A 130 9.95 -0.79 -7.15
CA VAL A 130 10.60 -1.18 -5.90
C VAL A 130 12.11 -0.98 -5.96
N SER A 131 12.76 -1.26 -7.08
CA SER A 131 14.18 -0.99 -7.28
C SER A 131 14.48 0.51 -7.28
N LEU A 132 13.63 1.32 -7.92
CA LEU A 132 13.83 2.76 -8.00
C LEU A 132 13.67 3.43 -6.63
N MET A 133 12.59 3.12 -5.90
CA MET A 133 12.33 3.70 -4.58
C MET A 133 13.22 3.11 -3.49
N GLY A 134 13.55 1.82 -3.59
CA GLY A 134 14.37 1.12 -2.60
C GLY A 134 15.87 1.43 -2.69
N SER A 135 16.33 2.08 -3.76
CA SER A 135 17.74 2.45 -3.97
C SER A 135 18.09 3.88 -3.53
N VAL A 136 17.11 4.67 -3.10
CA VAL A 136 17.31 6.04 -2.62
C VAL A 136 17.10 6.14 -1.11
N SER A 137 17.64 7.20 -0.50
CA SER A 137 17.37 7.53 0.91
C SER A 137 15.99 8.19 1.05
N PRO A 138 15.40 8.23 2.26
CA PRO A 138 14.13 8.92 2.50
C PRO A 138 14.12 10.35 1.95
N ALA A 139 15.15 11.15 2.26
CA ALA A 139 15.27 12.54 1.82
C ALA A 139 15.33 12.73 0.28
N ASN A 140 15.59 11.66 -0.47
CA ASN A 140 15.71 11.70 -1.93
C ASN A 140 14.56 10.99 -2.65
N ILE A 141 13.64 10.34 -1.92
CA ILE A 141 12.60 9.52 -2.54
C ILE A 141 11.61 10.32 -3.39
N ARG A 142 11.41 11.60 -3.07
CA ARG A 142 10.64 12.54 -3.90
C ARG A 142 11.15 12.64 -5.34
N ARG A 143 12.45 12.42 -5.57
CA ARG A 143 13.04 12.41 -6.94
C ARG A 143 12.57 11.25 -7.79
N THR A 144 11.87 10.26 -7.22
CA THR A 144 11.28 9.12 -7.93
C THR A 144 9.87 9.40 -8.43
N LEU A 145 9.24 10.49 -7.98
CA LEU A 145 7.93 10.91 -8.46
C LEU A 145 7.99 11.16 -9.97
N GLY A 146 6.95 10.70 -10.67
CA GLY A 146 6.92 10.78 -12.13
C GLY A 146 7.98 9.92 -12.83
N LYS A 147 8.53 8.88 -12.19
CA LYS A 147 9.48 7.95 -12.84
C LYS A 147 9.08 6.49 -12.80
N CYS A 148 8.07 6.12 -12.02
CA CYS A 148 7.57 4.75 -11.96
C CYS A 148 6.03 4.71 -11.90
N CYS A 149 5.49 3.54 -12.21
CA CYS A 149 4.07 3.23 -12.18
C CYS A 149 3.77 2.29 -11.00
N THR A 150 2.69 2.55 -10.27
CA THR A 150 2.31 1.76 -9.09
C THR A 150 1.40 0.57 -9.41
N HIS A 151 0.79 0.52 -10.60
CA HIS A 151 -0.17 -0.52 -10.98
C HIS A 151 0.40 -1.93 -10.97
N GLY A 152 1.67 -2.10 -11.35
CA GLY A 152 2.31 -3.42 -11.29
C GLY A 152 2.34 -3.97 -9.87
N LEU A 153 2.69 -3.11 -8.90
CA LEU A 153 2.67 -3.46 -7.48
C LEU A 153 1.25 -3.79 -7.01
N THR A 154 0.27 -2.93 -7.32
CA THR A 154 -1.14 -3.16 -6.96
C THR A 154 -1.66 -4.48 -7.52
N ALA A 155 -1.34 -4.81 -8.78
CA ALA A 155 -1.78 -6.04 -9.43
C ALA A 155 -1.16 -7.30 -8.81
N GLU A 156 0.15 -7.31 -8.57
CA GLU A 156 0.80 -8.47 -7.93
C GLU A 156 0.32 -8.67 -6.49
N VAL A 157 0.19 -7.59 -5.70
CA VAL A 157 -0.30 -7.68 -4.31
C VAL A 157 -1.76 -8.14 -4.29
N ALA A 158 -2.64 -7.62 -5.16
CA ALA A 158 -4.01 -8.11 -5.28
C ALA A 158 -4.06 -9.62 -5.62
N ARG A 159 -3.17 -10.10 -6.49
CA ARG A 159 -3.09 -11.52 -6.85
C ARG A 159 -2.63 -12.39 -5.67
N TYR A 160 -1.64 -11.92 -4.90
CA TYR A 160 -1.21 -12.59 -3.67
C TYR A 160 -2.35 -12.67 -2.65
N LEU A 161 -3.02 -11.55 -2.37
CA LEU A 161 -4.08 -11.45 -1.36
C LEU A 161 -5.30 -12.33 -1.68
N ARG A 162 -5.56 -12.62 -2.96
CA ARG A 162 -6.60 -13.57 -3.39
C ARG A 162 -6.37 -14.99 -2.86
N GLY A 163 -5.10 -15.38 -2.66
CA GLY A 163 -4.73 -16.68 -2.11
C GLY A 163 -4.73 -16.75 -0.58
N VAL A 164 -4.85 -15.62 0.12
CA VAL A 164 -4.78 -15.54 1.58
C VAL A 164 -6.12 -15.94 2.22
N ARG A 165 -6.05 -16.76 3.27
CA ARG A 165 -7.23 -17.14 4.09
C ARG A 165 -7.46 -16.12 5.21
N TRP A 166 -8.38 -15.19 4.99
CA TRP A 166 -8.64 -14.04 5.88
C TRP A 166 -9.41 -14.35 7.16
N THR A 167 -9.89 -15.58 7.36
CA THR A 167 -10.76 -15.94 8.48
C THR A 167 -10.06 -15.98 9.84
N ALA A 168 -8.73 -15.96 9.88
CA ALA A 168 -7.94 -16.13 11.11
C ALA A 168 -8.33 -15.15 12.24
N ALA A 169 -8.52 -13.86 11.93
CA ALA A 169 -8.89 -12.86 12.93
C ALA A 169 -10.32 -13.07 13.48
N TYR A 170 -11.24 -13.48 12.61
CA TYR A 170 -12.61 -13.79 13.02
C TYR A 170 -12.67 -15.05 13.90
N GLU A 171 -11.89 -16.07 13.57
CA GLU A 171 -11.76 -17.27 14.42
C GLU A 171 -11.09 -16.97 15.76
N ALA A 172 -10.09 -16.09 15.79
CA ALA A 172 -9.48 -15.63 17.04
C ALA A 172 -10.50 -14.90 17.95
N MET A 173 -11.34 -14.02 17.39
CA MET A 173 -12.41 -13.35 18.14
C MET A 173 -13.40 -14.36 18.74
N LYS A 174 -13.86 -15.35 17.98
CA LYS A 174 -14.77 -16.40 18.47
C LYS A 174 -14.16 -17.19 19.62
N LEU A 175 -12.86 -17.51 19.53
CA LEU A 175 -12.14 -18.21 20.59
C LEU A 175 -12.15 -17.39 21.88
N LEU A 176 -11.88 -16.07 21.79
CA LEU A 176 -11.93 -15.18 22.95
C LEU A 176 -13.36 -15.04 23.52
N MET A 177 -14.38 -14.95 22.68
CA MET A 177 -15.77 -14.95 23.12
C MET A 177 -16.11 -16.25 23.87
N ALA A 178 -15.74 -17.40 23.32
CA ALA A 178 -15.98 -18.69 23.96
C ALA A 178 -15.26 -18.82 25.31
N LEU A 179 -14.05 -18.27 25.45
CA LEU A 179 -13.34 -18.21 26.73
C LEU A 179 -14.09 -17.33 27.74
N SER A 180 -14.58 -16.17 27.32
CA SER A 180 -15.31 -15.24 28.20
C SER A 180 -16.63 -15.80 28.73
N THR A 181 -17.24 -16.78 28.04
CA THR A 181 -18.47 -17.45 28.50
C THR A 181 -18.23 -18.70 29.34
N ARG A 182 -16.97 -19.12 29.50
CA ARG A 182 -16.58 -20.32 30.28
C ARG A 182 -16.07 -19.99 31.68
N SER A 183 -15.92 -18.71 32.02
CA SER A 183 -15.55 -18.20 33.36
C SER A 183 -16.78 -17.90 34.20
#